data_AF-A0A841KQD5-F1
#
_entry.id   AF-A0A841KQD5-F1
#
_cell.length_a   1.000
_cell.length_b   1.000
_cell.length_c   1.000
_cell.angle_alpha   90.00
_cell.angle_beta   90.00
_cell.angle_gamma   90.00
#
_symmetry.space_group_name_H-M   'P 1'
#
loop_
_entity.id
_entity.type
_entity.pdbx_description
1 polymer ?
#
loop_
_entity_poly.entity_id
_entity_poly.type
_entity_poly.pdbx_seq_one_letter_code
_entity_poly.pdbx_strand_id
1 'polypeptide(L)' 'MRINGITGDRVIVTGTYRNEFGKKIRLDAGEAFPACPREGKSVEWEMVEDESRPL' A
#
# COMPACT_ATOMS: atom_id res chain seq x y z
N MET A 1 11.36 -5.50 -8.68
CA MET A 1 10.69 -4.19 -8.64
C MET A 1 10.27 -3.89 -7.21
N ARG A 2 10.44 -2.66 -6.72
CA ARG A 2 9.67 -2.18 -5.57
C ARG A 2 8.31 -1.73 -6.11
N ILE A 3 7.22 -2.16 -5.48
CA ILE A 3 5.86 -1.72 -5.83
C ILE A 3 5.54 -0.55 -4.90
N ASN A 4 5.32 0.62 -5.48
CA ASN A 4 5.01 1.83 -4.73
C ASN A 4 3.83 2.56 -5.38
N GLY A 5 2.99 3.17 -4.55
CA GLY A 5 1.80 3.90 -5.00
C GLY A 5 1.48 5.07 -4.06
N ILE A 6 0.74 6.05 -4.57
CA ILE A 6 0.28 7.21 -3.80
C ILE A 6 -1.20 7.06 -3.48
N THR A 7 -1.68 7.71 -2.42
CA THR A 7 -3.12 7.79 -2.10
C THR A 7 -3.99 8.02 -3.34
N GLY A 8 -4.99 7.16 -3.51
CA GLY A 8 -5.92 7.16 -4.64
C GLY A 8 -5.49 6.31 -5.84
N ASP A 9 -4.20 5.95 -5.95
CA ASP A 9 -3.72 5.05 -6.99
C ASP A 9 -4.19 3.61 -6.75
N ARG A 10 -4.22 2.79 -7.81
CA ARG A 10 -4.69 1.41 -7.70
C ARG A 10 -3.55 0.47 -7.34
N VAL A 11 -3.81 -0.36 -6.34
CA VAL A 11 -2.93 -1.44 -5.90
C VAL A 11 -2.81 -2.45 -7.04
N ILE A 12 -1.59 -2.70 -7.51
CA ILE A 12 -1.35 -3.62 -8.63
C ILE A 12 -1.14 -5.07 -8.18
N VAL A 13 -0.76 -5.29 -6.93
CA VAL A 13 -0.38 -6.62 -6.41
C VAL A 13 -0.86 -6.73 -4.96
N THR A 14 -1.50 -7.84 -4.60
CA THR A 14 -1.97 -8.06 -3.23
C THR A 14 -0.78 -8.23 -2.27
N GLY A 15 -0.78 -7.49 -1.17
CA GLY A 15 0.29 -7.57 -0.20
C GLY A 15 0.16 -6.57 0.95
N THR A 16 1.20 -6.51 1.78
CA THR A 16 1.31 -5.53 2.85
C THR A 16 2.12 -4.33 2.37
N TYR A 17 1.54 -3.16 2.57
CA TYR A 17 2.10 -1.86 2.22
C TYR A 17 2.39 -1.06 3.47
N ARG A 18 3.51 -0.34 3.46
CA ARG A 18 3.95 0.56 4.52
C ARG A 18 4.08 1.98 3.98
N ASN A 19 3.53 2.95 4.69
CA ASN A 19 3.71 4.35 4.33
C ASN A 19 4.94 4.99 5.02
N GLU A 20 5.25 6.23 4.66
CA GLU A 20 6.35 7.02 5.24
C GLU A 20 6.25 7.19 6.78
N PHE A 21 5.05 7.09 7.35
CA PHE A 21 4.80 7.15 8.79
C PHE A 21 4.98 5.79 9.50
N GLY A 22 5.37 4.75 8.77
CA GLY A 22 5.56 3.40 9.30
C GLY A 22 4.27 2.61 9.49
N LYS A 23 3.10 3.14 9.08
CA LYS A 23 1.83 2.40 9.15
C LYS A 23 1.84 1.31 8.09
N LYS A 24 1.54 0.07 8.52
CA LYS A 24 1.32 -1.07 7.63
C LYS A 24 -0.17 -1.33 7.42
N ILE A 25 -0.55 -1.70 6.20
CA ILE A 25 -1.90 -2.14 5.85
C ILE A 25 -1.81 -3.22 4.78
N ARG A 26 -2.69 -4.21 4.84
CA ARG A 26 -2.87 -5.18 3.77
C ARG A 26 -3.84 -4.60 2.74
N LEU A 27 -3.46 -4.64 1.48
CA LEU A 27 -4.29 -4.20 0.35
C LEU A 27 -4.34 -5.31 -0.70
N ASP A 28 -5.50 -5.46 -1.32
CA ASP A 28 -5.71 -6.38 -2.42
C ASP A 28 -5.53 -5.68 -3.77
N ALA A 29 -5.06 -6.43 -4.77
CA ALA A 29 -4.95 -5.91 -6.14
C ALA A 29 -6.30 -5.38 -6.64
N GLY A 30 -6.30 -4.14 -7.13
CA GLY A 30 -7.50 -3.41 -7.55
C GLY A 30 -8.04 -2.43 -6.52
N GLU A 31 -7.67 -2.55 -5.24
CA GLU A 31 -8.02 -1.55 -4.23
C GLU A 31 -7.31 -0.21 -4.47
N ALA A 32 -7.80 0.87 -3.85
CA ALA A 32 -7.15 2.16 -3.88
C ALA A 32 -6.28 2.36 -2.63
N PHE A 33 -5.09 2.92 -2.80
CA PHE A 33 -4.25 3.31 -1.66
C PHE A 33 -4.99 4.34 -0.79
N PRO A 34 -5.19 4.08 0.51
CA PRO A 34 -5.95 4.99 1.36
C PRO A 34 -5.15 6.26 1.68
N ALA A 35 -5.88 7.33 1.99
CA ALA A 35 -5.27 8.50 2.63
C ALA A 35 -4.84 8.13 4.05
N CYS A 36 -3.80 8.80 4.55
CA CYS A 36 -3.38 8.59 5.92
C CYS A 36 -4.46 9.12 6.87
N PRO A 37 -5.18 8.29 7.66
CA PRO A 37 -6.31 8.75 8.45
C PRO A 37 -5.91 9.71 9.58
N ARG A 38 -4.61 9.77 9.90
CA ARG A 38 -4.05 10.65 10.94
C ARG A 38 -3.86 12.09 10.46
N GLU A 39 -3.49 12.26 9.19
CA GLU A 39 -3.16 13.56 8.59
C GLU A 39 -4.20 14.02 7.56
N GLY A 40 -5.03 13.11 7.04
CA GLY A 40 -5.94 13.38 5.93
C GLY A 40 -5.23 13.69 4.61
N LYS A 41 -3.90 13.54 4.55
CA LYS A 41 -3.05 13.90 3.41
C LYS A 41 -2.75 12.68 2.54
N SER A 42 -2.46 12.96 1.27
CA SER A 42 -1.89 11.99 0.34
C SER A 42 -0.53 11.53 0.86
N VAL A 43 -0.31 10.22 0.85
CA VAL A 43 0.93 9.59 1.29
C VAL A 43 1.40 8.57 0.28
N GLU A 44 2.70 8.31 0.29
CA GLU A 44 3.30 7.23 -0.47
C GLU A 44 3.25 5.93 0.32
N TRP A 45 2.98 4.85 -0.38
CA TRP A 45 2.92 3.48 0.12
C TRP A 45 3.95 2.63 -0.61
N GLU A 46 4.77 1.92 0.15
CA GLU A 46 5.77 0.97 -0.33
C GLU A 46 5.35 -0.45 0.05
N MET A 47 5.33 -1.38 -0.91
CA MET A 47 5.12 -2.78 -0.59
C MET A 47 6.32 -3.32 0.22
N VAL A 48 6.01 -3.92 1.37
CA VAL A 48 7.00 -4.54 2.24
C VAL A 48 6.90 -6.06 2.28
N GLU A 49 5.72 -6.62 2.00
CA GLU A 49 5.49 -8.08 2.01
C GLU A 49 4.55 -8.42 0.84
N ASP A 50 4.98 -9.33 -0.04
CA ASP A 50 4.17 -9.86 -1.15
C ASP A 50 3.40 -11.09 -0.67
N GLU A 51 2.07 -11.07 -0.77
CA GLU A 51 1.22 -12.22 -0.41
C GLU A 51 0.78 -13.04 -1.65
N SER A 52 1.22 -12.64 -2.84
CA SER A 52 0.90 -13.34 -4.10
C SER A 52 1.66 -14.66 -4.26
N ARG A 53 2.59 -14.96 -3.34
CA ARG A 53 3.28 -16.24 -3.26
C ARG A 53 2.58 -17.15 -2.24
N PRO A 54 1.67 -18.04 -2.67
CA PRO A 54 1.31 -19.17 -1.82
C PRO A 54 2.56 -20.03 -1.57
N LEU A 55 2.73 -20.45 -0.31
CA LEU A 55 3.75 -21.42 0.13
C LEU A 55 3.55 -22.79 -0.52
#